data_AF-A0A4Y9NPC5-F1
#
_entry.id   AF-A0A4Y9NPC5-F1
#
_cell.length_a   1.000
_cell.length_b   1.000
_cell.length_c   1.000
_cell.angle_alpha   90.00
_cell.angle_beta   90.00
_cell.angle_gamma   90.00
#
_symmetry.space_group_name_H-M   'P 1'
#
loop_
_entity.id
_entity.type
_entity.pdbx_description
1 polymer ?
#
loop_
_entity_poly.entity_id
_entity_poly.type
_entity_poly.pdbx_seq_one_letter_code
_entity_poly.pdbx_strand_id
1 'polypeptide(L)'
;DALIASGTTAIAYETVQTPDGALPLLAPMSEVAGRMAPQVGAHSLERAHGGRGVLLGGVSGVYAAKVVVIGAGVSGMNAATIALGMQAEVIVLDRDIEKLRSADRIYRGHLQTVASNAYEVERAVLDADLVIGAVLVPGAKAPTLISNELVSRMKPGSVLVDIAVDQGGCFEDTRPTTHDDPTFRVHESVFYCVANMPGAVPNTSTHALTNVTLPYVMALANEGTAGAVAAHPALAHGVNVVAGQVVLPEVAEAHGMTAVPLQEVLH
;
A
#
# COMPACT_ATOMS: atom_id res chain seq x y z
N ASP A 1 -20.78 -8.29 -11.50
CA ASP A 1 -21.72 -8.31 -12.66
C ASP A 1 -21.11 -8.74 -13.98
N ALA A 2 -20.18 -7.99 -14.59
CA ALA A 2 -19.65 -8.35 -15.91
C ALA A 2 -18.99 -9.75 -15.98
N LEU A 3 -18.18 -10.11 -14.98
CA LEU A 3 -17.56 -11.44 -14.87
C LEU A 3 -18.59 -12.57 -14.69
N ILE A 4 -19.67 -12.29 -13.95
CA ILE A 4 -20.76 -13.24 -13.74
C ILE A 4 -21.52 -13.47 -15.04
N ALA A 5 -21.91 -12.37 -15.71
CA ALA A 5 -22.70 -12.40 -16.93
C ALA A 5 -21.95 -13.09 -18.09
N SER A 6 -20.62 -13.02 -18.13
CA SER A 6 -19.82 -13.67 -19.16
C SER A 6 -19.63 -15.18 -18.93
N GLY A 7 -19.87 -15.66 -17.71
CA GLY A 7 -19.62 -17.06 -17.33
C GLY A 7 -18.14 -17.43 -17.24
N THR A 8 -17.22 -16.46 -17.23
CA THR A 8 -15.77 -16.73 -17.15
C THR A 8 -15.37 -17.27 -15.78
N THR A 9 -14.29 -18.05 -15.75
CA THR A 9 -13.54 -18.29 -14.52
C THR A 9 -12.58 -17.12 -14.29
N ALA A 10 -12.63 -16.49 -13.12
CA ALA A 10 -11.83 -15.32 -12.79
C ALA A 10 -11.02 -15.57 -11.51
N ILE A 11 -9.71 -15.34 -11.62
CA ILE A 11 -8.75 -15.49 -10.51
C ILE A 11 -8.12 -14.12 -10.28
N ALA A 12 -8.23 -13.62 -9.05
CA ALA A 12 -7.67 -12.35 -8.60
C ALA A 12 -6.30 -12.56 -7.96
N TYR A 13 -5.34 -11.67 -8.21
CA TYR A 13 -3.99 -11.80 -7.65
C TYR A 13 -3.97 -11.44 -6.16
N GLU A 14 -4.72 -10.42 -5.79
CA GLU A 14 -4.78 -9.82 -4.46
C GLU A 14 -5.45 -10.69 -3.40
N THR A 15 -6.13 -11.76 -3.80
CA THR A 15 -6.76 -12.73 -2.90
C THR A 15 -6.02 -14.08 -2.86
N VAL A 16 -5.00 -14.30 -3.71
CA VAL A 16 -4.11 -15.46 -3.54
C VAL A 16 -3.39 -15.33 -2.21
N GLN A 17 -3.61 -16.31 -1.33
CA GLN A 17 -3.17 -16.23 0.06
C GLN A 17 -2.53 -17.54 0.52
N THR A 18 -1.34 -17.44 1.11
CA THR A 18 -0.63 -18.59 1.68
C THR A 18 -1.19 -18.96 3.07
N PRO A 19 -0.90 -20.17 3.59
CA PRO A 19 -1.44 -20.62 4.88
C PRO A 19 -1.06 -19.75 6.10
N ASP A 20 0.02 -18.99 6.00
CA ASP A 20 0.47 -18.02 7.00
C ASP A 20 -0.23 -16.64 6.87
N GLY A 21 -1.16 -16.52 5.93
CA GLY A 21 -1.95 -15.31 5.68
C GLY A 21 -1.30 -14.29 4.75
N ALA A 22 -0.10 -14.55 4.22
CA ALA A 22 0.57 -13.63 3.31
C ALA A 22 -0.09 -13.60 1.92
N LEU A 23 -0.01 -12.44 1.27
CA LEU A 23 -0.53 -12.20 -0.09
C LEU A 23 0.64 -12.11 -1.07
N PRO A 24 1.20 -13.25 -1.54
CA PRO A 24 2.46 -13.29 -2.28
C PRO A 24 2.44 -12.50 -3.59
N LEU A 25 1.29 -12.41 -4.25
CA LEU A 25 1.17 -11.70 -5.54
C LEU A 25 0.95 -10.19 -5.36
N LEU A 26 0.52 -9.74 -4.18
CA LEU A 26 0.35 -8.32 -3.84
C LEU A 26 1.62 -7.72 -3.23
N ALA A 27 2.42 -8.54 -2.53
CA ALA A 27 3.67 -8.15 -1.89
C ALA A 27 4.62 -7.33 -2.80
N PRO A 28 4.97 -7.75 -4.03
CA PRO A 28 5.90 -6.97 -4.86
C PRO A 28 5.35 -5.59 -5.25
N MET A 29 4.04 -5.45 -5.45
CA MET A 29 3.44 -4.14 -5.76
C MET A 29 3.48 -3.23 -4.53
N SER A 30 3.29 -3.79 -3.34
CA SER A 30 3.47 -3.09 -2.06
C SER A 30 4.91 -2.63 -1.85
N GLU A 31 5.90 -3.46 -2.18
CA GLU A 31 7.32 -3.08 -2.13
C GLU A 31 7.62 -1.91 -3.09
N VAL A 32 7.16 -2.00 -4.34
CA VAL A 32 7.36 -0.94 -5.34
C VAL A 32 6.71 0.36 -4.87
N ALA A 33 5.44 0.34 -4.49
CA ALA A 33 4.73 1.54 -4.02
C ALA A 33 5.40 2.15 -2.79
N GLY A 34 5.79 1.32 -1.82
CA GLY A 34 6.56 1.74 -0.65
C GLY A 34 7.87 2.44 -1.01
N ARG A 35 8.66 1.86 -1.93
CA ARG A 35 9.94 2.46 -2.37
C ARG A 35 9.76 3.73 -3.17
N MET A 36 8.65 3.88 -3.90
CA MET A 36 8.34 5.08 -4.66
C MET A 36 7.85 6.23 -3.79
N ALA A 37 7.17 5.94 -2.67
CA ALA A 37 6.55 6.97 -1.84
C ALA A 37 7.52 8.06 -1.34
N PRO A 38 8.73 7.77 -0.82
CA PRO A 38 9.69 8.81 -0.49
C PRO A 38 10.23 9.57 -1.70
N GLN A 39 10.31 8.94 -2.89
CA GLN A 39 10.80 9.58 -4.10
C GLN A 39 9.80 10.63 -4.61
N VAL A 40 8.53 10.26 -4.72
CA VAL A 40 7.46 11.19 -5.12
C VAL A 40 7.20 12.22 -4.03
N GLY A 41 7.35 11.84 -2.76
CA GLY A 41 7.28 12.75 -1.61
C GLY A 41 8.39 13.79 -1.62
N ALA A 42 9.64 13.39 -1.90
CA ALA A 42 10.78 14.28 -2.04
C ALA A 42 10.59 15.27 -3.19
N HIS A 43 10.11 14.78 -4.34
CA HIS A 43 9.81 15.64 -5.49
C HIS A 43 8.69 16.64 -5.17
N SER A 44 7.60 16.18 -4.54
CA SER A 44 6.48 17.04 -4.14
C SER A 44 6.87 18.04 -3.05
N LEU A 45 7.90 17.75 -2.25
CA LEU A 45 8.45 18.64 -1.23
C LEU A 45 9.20 19.83 -1.85
N GLU A 46 9.66 19.75 -3.10
CA GLU A 46 10.33 20.87 -3.76
C GLU A 46 9.38 22.06 -3.90
N ARG A 47 9.92 23.27 -3.74
CA ARG A 47 9.10 24.49 -3.75
C ARG A 47 8.39 24.71 -5.09
N ALA A 48 9.00 24.27 -6.19
CA ALA A 48 8.42 24.33 -7.53
C ALA A 48 7.13 23.50 -7.67
N HIS A 49 6.96 22.47 -6.83
CA HIS A 49 5.81 21.58 -6.82
C HIS A 49 4.80 21.93 -5.71
N GLY A 50 4.93 23.10 -5.09
CA GLY A 50 4.03 23.59 -4.04
C GLY A 50 4.40 23.14 -2.63
N GLY A 51 5.39 22.26 -2.50
CA GLY A 51 5.91 21.80 -1.22
C GLY A 51 6.65 22.88 -0.44
N ARG A 52 7.12 22.47 0.74
CA ARG A 52 7.82 23.32 1.72
C ARG A 52 9.19 23.79 1.25
N GLY A 53 9.80 23.13 0.27
CA GLY A 53 11.16 23.38 -0.20
C GLY A 53 12.23 22.73 0.67
N VAL A 54 11.97 21.53 1.19
CA VAL A 54 12.90 20.81 2.09
C VAL A 54 13.52 19.63 1.34
N LEU A 55 14.85 19.56 1.34
CA LEU A 55 15.59 18.41 0.84
C LEU A 55 15.59 17.30 1.90
N LEU A 56 15.21 16.07 1.53
CA LEU A 56 15.08 14.96 2.50
C LEU A 56 16.33 14.76 3.37
N GLY A 57 17.51 14.72 2.77
CA GLY A 57 18.76 14.48 3.51
C GLY A 57 19.37 15.71 4.17
N GLY A 58 18.80 16.91 3.95
CA GLY A 58 19.48 18.16 4.30
C GLY A 58 20.88 18.25 3.67
N VAL A 59 21.76 18.99 4.33
CA VAL A 59 23.19 19.07 4.01
C VAL A 59 23.96 19.35 5.31
N SER A 60 25.29 19.25 5.31
CA SER A 60 26.11 19.56 6.47
C SER A 60 25.75 20.93 7.09
N GLY A 61 25.28 20.92 8.35
CA GLY A 61 24.86 22.11 9.08
C GLY A 61 23.38 22.50 8.91
N VAL A 62 22.58 21.71 8.18
CA VAL A 62 21.16 21.94 7.94
C VAL A 62 20.37 20.67 8.29
N TYR A 63 19.22 20.83 8.97
CA TYR A 63 18.36 19.71 9.32
C TYR A 63 17.87 18.95 8.07
N ALA A 64 17.80 17.62 8.20
CA ALA A 64 17.09 16.74 7.28
C ALA A 64 15.56 16.91 7.41
N ALA A 65 14.81 16.43 6.43
CA ALA A 65 13.35 16.39 6.52
C ALA A 65 12.89 15.35 7.53
N LYS A 66 11.78 15.65 8.20
CA LYS A 66 11.09 14.69 9.08
C LYS A 66 10.05 13.91 8.30
N VAL A 67 10.25 12.59 8.23
CA VAL A 67 9.39 11.65 7.50
C VAL A 67 8.67 10.75 8.48
N VAL A 68 7.34 10.82 8.46
CA VAL A 68 6.46 9.95 9.24
C VAL A 68 5.89 8.86 8.33
N VAL A 69 6.09 7.60 8.68
CA VAL A 69 5.48 6.46 8.00
C VAL A 69 4.44 5.83 8.92
N ILE A 70 3.18 5.77 8.49
CA ILE A 70 2.10 5.15 9.24
C ILE A 70 1.82 3.77 8.65
N GLY A 71 2.13 2.72 9.40
CA GLY A 71 2.12 1.32 9.01
C GLY A 71 3.53 0.75 8.84
N ALA A 72 3.82 -0.36 9.51
CA ALA A 72 5.06 -1.14 9.45
C ALA A 72 4.87 -2.44 8.66
N GLY A 73 3.92 -2.48 7.73
CA GLY A 73 3.77 -3.54 6.74
C GLY A 73 4.80 -3.44 5.61
N VAL A 74 4.60 -4.22 4.53
CA VAL A 74 5.53 -4.27 3.39
C VAL A 74 5.78 -2.89 2.78
N SER A 75 4.73 -2.16 2.42
CA SER A 75 4.86 -0.80 1.83
C SER A 75 5.54 0.17 2.79
N GLY A 76 5.13 0.17 4.06
CA GLY A 76 5.66 1.09 5.07
C GLY A 76 7.14 0.85 5.36
N MET A 77 7.56 -0.40 5.51
CA MET A 77 8.98 -0.72 5.75
C MET A 77 9.86 -0.39 4.54
N ASN A 78 9.35 -0.59 3.32
CA ASN A 78 10.05 -0.17 2.10
C ASN A 78 10.14 1.36 2.00
N ALA A 79 9.08 2.10 2.35
CA ALA A 79 9.09 3.55 2.43
C ALA A 79 10.11 4.05 3.47
N ALA A 80 10.10 3.48 4.67
CA ALA A 80 11.05 3.82 5.72
C ALA A 80 12.50 3.55 5.29
N THR A 81 12.75 2.44 4.60
CA THR A 81 14.08 2.09 4.05
C THR A 81 14.59 3.15 3.08
N ILE A 82 13.77 3.55 2.10
CA ILE A 82 14.19 4.50 1.08
C ILE A 82 14.32 5.91 1.68
N ALA A 83 13.38 6.34 2.53
CA ALA A 83 13.48 7.64 3.21
C ALA A 83 14.76 7.73 4.07
N LEU A 84 15.08 6.67 4.82
CA LEU A 84 16.32 6.59 5.59
C LEU A 84 17.56 6.58 4.68
N GLY A 85 17.50 5.87 3.55
CA GLY A 85 18.56 5.88 2.53
C GLY A 85 18.78 7.25 1.89
N MET A 86 17.74 8.09 1.84
CA MET A 86 17.80 9.51 1.47
C MET A 86 18.23 10.42 2.64
N GLN A 87 18.67 9.84 3.76
CA GLN A 87 19.17 10.51 4.96
C GLN A 87 18.12 11.36 5.71
N ALA A 88 16.84 11.07 5.53
CA ALA A 88 15.77 11.71 6.30
C ALA A 88 15.74 11.25 7.77
N GLU A 89 15.13 12.05 8.64
CA GLU A 89 14.75 11.63 9.99
C GLU A 89 13.44 10.85 9.90
N VAL A 90 13.49 9.53 10.15
CA VAL A 90 12.35 8.64 9.92
C VAL A 90 11.75 8.13 11.23
N ILE A 91 10.43 8.28 11.36
CA ILE A 91 9.60 7.66 12.40
C ILE A 91 8.57 6.74 11.76
N VAL A 92 8.47 5.50 12.26
CA VAL A 92 7.49 4.50 11.83
C VAL A 92 6.49 4.26 12.96
N LEU A 93 5.20 4.42 12.67
CA LEU A 93 4.11 4.17 13.61
C LEU A 93 3.32 2.93 13.22
N ASP A 94 3.15 1.98 14.13
CA ASP A 94 2.27 0.81 13.95
C ASP A 94 1.66 0.38 15.30
N ARG A 95 0.52 -0.31 15.28
CA ARG A 95 -0.11 -0.91 16.45
C ARG A 95 0.55 -2.24 16.84
N ASP A 96 1.16 -2.92 15.88
CA ASP A 96 1.83 -4.20 16.05
C ASP A 96 3.28 -3.99 16.54
N ILE A 97 3.47 -4.26 17.83
CA ILE A 97 4.77 -4.12 18.49
C ILE A 97 5.81 -5.10 17.93
N GLU A 98 5.43 -6.27 17.41
CA GLU A 98 6.41 -7.20 16.83
C GLU A 98 6.96 -6.66 15.51
N LYS A 99 6.14 -6.02 14.67
CA LYS A 99 6.63 -5.35 13.46
C LYS A 99 7.61 -4.22 13.80
N LEU A 100 7.28 -3.41 14.80
CA LEU A 100 8.16 -2.35 15.28
C LEU A 100 9.48 -2.92 15.86
N ARG A 101 9.41 -4.01 16.62
CA ARG A 101 10.58 -4.71 17.16
C ARG A 101 11.45 -5.29 16.05
N SER A 102 10.85 -5.83 15.00
CA SER A 102 11.55 -6.33 13.82
C SER A 102 12.29 -5.20 13.10
N ALA A 103 11.61 -4.08 12.88
CA ALA A 103 12.21 -2.87 12.31
C ALA A 103 13.41 -2.39 13.15
N ASP A 104 13.24 -2.25 14.47
CA ASP A 104 14.32 -1.82 15.37
C ASP A 104 15.55 -2.75 15.31
N ARG A 105 15.35 -4.07 15.26
CA ARG A 105 16.45 -5.04 15.10
C ARG A 105 17.21 -4.87 13.79
N ILE A 106 16.51 -4.54 12.69
CA ILE A 106 17.09 -4.37 11.36
C ILE A 106 17.87 -3.05 11.27
N TYR A 107 17.25 -1.94 11.69
CA TYR A 107 17.81 -0.60 11.52
C TYR A 107 18.61 -0.11 12.74
N ARG A 108 18.61 -0.84 13.85
CA ARG A 108 19.47 -0.61 15.02
C ARG A 108 19.43 0.84 15.52
N GLY A 109 18.24 1.41 15.63
CA GLY A 109 18.02 2.79 16.06
C GLY A 109 18.26 3.88 14.99
N HIS A 110 18.58 3.52 13.73
CA HIS A 110 18.68 4.50 12.64
C HIS A 110 17.32 5.05 12.19
N LEU A 111 16.22 4.38 12.52
CA LEU A 111 14.87 4.94 12.47
C LEU A 111 14.20 4.79 13.83
N GLN A 112 13.24 5.66 14.13
CA GLN A 112 12.44 5.57 15.35
C GLN A 112 11.20 4.71 15.10
N THR A 113 10.87 3.83 16.04
CA THR A 113 9.63 3.05 16.03
C THR A 113 8.76 3.48 17.20
N VAL A 114 7.49 3.77 16.93
CA VAL A 114 6.55 4.28 17.93
C VAL A 114 5.23 3.54 17.86
N ALA A 115 4.73 3.12 19.03
CA ALA A 115 3.43 2.47 19.12
C ALA A 115 2.32 3.46 18.73
N SER A 116 1.56 3.12 17.69
CA SER A 116 0.55 3.98 17.11
C SER A 116 -0.68 4.11 18.00
N ASN A 117 -0.98 5.34 18.38
CA ASN A 117 -2.22 5.77 19.01
C ASN A 117 -2.54 7.20 18.55
N ALA A 118 -3.77 7.69 18.80
CA ALA A 118 -4.21 9.00 18.28
C ALA A 118 -3.27 10.15 18.68
N TYR A 119 -2.78 10.15 19.92
CA TYR A 119 -1.85 11.18 20.41
C TYR A 119 -0.50 11.14 19.69
N GLU A 120 0.08 9.95 19.50
CA GLU A 120 1.36 9.81 18.81
C GLU A 120 1.27 10.12 17.31
N VAL A 121 0.17 9.74 16.67
CA VAL A 121 -0.10 10.11 15.26
C VAL A 121 -0.19 11.62 15.12
N GLU A 122 -1.01 12.29 15.95
CA GLU A 122 -1.16 13.75 15.92
C GLU A 122 0.20 14.44 16.14
N ARG A 123 0.93 14.05 17.17
CA ARG A 123 2.23 14.64 17.51
C ARG A 123 3.24 14.50 16.37
N ALA A 124 3.37 13.29 15.80
CA ALA A 124 4.32 13.03 14.74
C ALA A 124 3.96 13.78 13.44
N VAL A 125 2.68 13.77 13.06
CA VAL A 125 2.19 14.38 11.82
C VAL A 125 2.31 15.90 11.85
N LEU A 126 2.06 16.56 12.99
CA LEU A 126 2.21 18.02 13.10
C LEU A 126 3.66 18.50 12.89
N ASP A 127 4.64 17.66 13.22
CA ASP A 127 6.07 17.94 13.04
C ASP A 127 6.63 17.33 11.74
N ALA A 128 5.84 16.66 10.92
CA ALA A 128 6.30 16.05 9.68
C ALA A 128 6.47 17.09 8.56
N ASP A 129 7.52 16.92 7.75
CA ASP A 129 7.58 17.55 6.43
C ASP A 129 6.93 16.65 5.38
N LEU A 130 7.07 15.32 5.53
CA LEU A 130 6.47 14.29 4.69
C LEU A 130 5.78 13.22 5.55
N VAL A 131 4.53 12.90 5.23
CA VAL A 131 3.78 11.78 5.81
C VAL A 131 3.48 10.75 4.73
N ILE A 132 3.74 9.49 5.02
CA ILE A 132 3.46 8.35 4.14
C ILE A 132 2.44 7.45 4.81
N GLY A 133 1.25 7.37 4.23
CA GLY A 133 0.17 6.50 4.64
C GLY A 133 0.35 5.13 3.99
N ALA A 134 0.72 4.12 4.79
CA ALA A 134 1.05 2.77 4.32
C ALA A 134 0.25 1.69 5.09
N VAL A 135 -0.97 2.04 5.54
CA VAL A 135 -1.86 1.13 6.27
C VAL A 135 -2.73 0.38 5.28
N LEU A 136 -2.64 -0.95 5.32
CA LEU A 136 -3.44 -1.87 4.54
C LEU A 136 -4.26 -2.72 5.50
N VAL A 137 -5.58 -2.79 5.29
CA VAL A 137 -6.43 -3.79 5.96
C VAL A 137 -6.91 -4.74 4.86
N PRO A 138 -6.40 -5.98 4.78
CA PRO A 138 -6.79 -6.92 3.75
C PRO A 138 -8.32 -7.08 3.67
N GLY A 139 -8.88 -6.90 2.48
CA GLY A 139 -10.32 -7.06 2.23
C GLY A 139 -11.24 -5.98 2.81
N ALA A 140 -10.71 -4.91 3.41
CA ALA A 140 -11.52 -3.85 4.00
C ALA A 140 -11.05 -2.45 3.60
N LYS A 141 -11.94 -1.46 3.73
CA LYS A 141 -11.57 -0.05 3.56
C LYS A 141 -10.50 0.33 4.58
N ALA A 142 -9.48 1.06 4.13
CA ALA A 142 -8.47 1.59 5.03
C ALA A 142 -9.11 2.52 6.10
N PRO A 143 -8.70 2.43 7.37
CA PRO A 143 -9.18 3.34 8.39
C PRO A 143 -8.65 4.76 8.13
N THR A 144 -9.48 5.76 8.37
CA THR A 144 -9.05 7.16 8.37
C THR A 144 -8.23 7.45 9.62
N LEU A 145 -6.95 7.78 9.45
CA LEU A 145 -5.98 8.01 10.54
C LEU A 145 -5.59 9.48 10.68
N ILE A 146 -5.72 10.26 9.61
CA ILE A 146 -5.43 11.70 9.59
C ILE A 146 -6.69 12.43 9.15
N SER A 147 -7.25 13.24 10.04
CA SER A 147 -8.43 14.06 9.76
C SER A 147 -8.06 15.35 9.02
N ASN A 148 -9.04 15.94 8.34
CA ASN A 148 -8.94 17.26 7.72
C ASN A 148 -8.51 18.34 8.73
N GLU A 149 -9.03 18.26 9.96
CA GLU A 149 -8.66 19.17 11.06
C GLU A 149 -7.18 19.01 11.44
N LEU A 150 -6.65 17.78 11.48
CA LEU A 150 -5.24 17.55 11.73
C LEU A 150 -4.38 18.14 10.60
N VAL A 151 -4.78 17.93 9.34
CA VAL A 151 -4.09 18.50 8.16
C VAL A 151 -4.05 20.04 8.23
N SER A 152 -5.13 20.68 8.68
CA SER A 152 -5.20 22.15 8.78
C SER A 152 -4.16 22.77 9.72
N ARG A 153 -3.60 21.97 10.64
CA ARG A 153 -2.60 22.37 11.64
C ARG A 153 -1.18 21.93 11.27
N MET A 154 -1.00 21.19 10.16
CA MET A 154 0.32 20.75 9.70
C MET A 154 1.16 21.92 9.19
N LYS A 155 2.47 21.68 9.04
CA LYS A 155 3.39 22.65 8.45
C LYS A 155 2.92 23.07 7.05
N PRO A 156 2.92 24.37 6.72
CA PRO A 156 2.66 24.83 5.37
C PRO A 156 3.66 24.21 4.39
N GLY A 157 3.14 23.67 3.28
CA GLY A 157 3.89 22.95 2.27
C GLY A 157 4.28 21.52 2.64
N SER A 158 3.79 20.97 3.77
CA SER A 158 3.96 19.55 4.08
C SER A 158 3.31 18.67 3.01
N VAL A 159 3.86 17.48 2.82
CA VAL A 159 3.41 16.53 1.80
C VAL A 159 2.83 15.29 2.47
N LEU A 160 1.70 14.81 1.95
CA LEU A 160 1.07 13.56 2.36
C LEU A 160 0.98 12.63 1.15
N VAL A 161 1.61 11.47 1.22
CA VAL A 161 1.56 10.42 0.19
C VAL A 161 0.69 9.29 0.70
N ASP A 162 -0.47 9.07 0.10
CA ASP A 162 -1.39 8.00 0.49
C ASP A 162 -1.22 6.78 -0.43
N ILE A 163 -0.49 5.77 0.03
CA ILE A 163 -0.35 4.50 -0.69
C ILE A 163 -1.65 3.69 -0.60
N ALA A 164 -2.47 3.91 0.43
CA ALA A 164 -3.72 3.18 0.66
C ALA A 164 -4.90 3.71 -0.17
N VAL A 165 -4.66 4.66 -1.09
CA VAL A 165 -5.69 5.25 -1.95
C VAL A 165 -6.46 4.21 -2.77
N ASP A 166 -5.82 3.09 -3.14
CA ASP A 166 -6.45 1.97 -3.85
C ASP A 166 -7.60 1.33 -3.05
N GLN A 167 -7.59 1.49 -1.73
CA GLN A 167 -8.61 1.00 -0.79
C GLN A 167 -9.40 2.12 -0.13
N GLY A 168 -9.43 3.30 -0.76
CA GLY A 168 -10.17 4.47 -0.30
C GLY A 168 -9.36 5.46 0.55
N GLY A 169 -8.07 5.18 0.81
CA GLY A 169 -7.16 6.09 1.50
C GLY A 169 -7.21 6.01 3.02
N CYS A 170 -6.09 6.36 3.66
CA CYS A 170 -5.99 6.45 5.12
C CYS A 170 -6.02 7.90 5.64
N PHE A 171 -6.15 8.89 4.74
CA PHE A 171 -6.40 10.30 5.09
C PHE A 171 -7.83 10.68 4.72
N GLU A 172 -8.45 11.56 5.52
CA GLU A 172 -9.88 11.93 5.36
C GLU A 172 -10.17 12.53 3.98
N ASP A 173 -9.28 13.41 3.50
CA ASP A 173 -9.43 14.13 2.22
C ASP A 173 -8.83 13.37 1.02
N THR A 174 -8.42 12.11 1.18
CA THR A 174 -7.87 11.33 0.08
C THR A 174 -8.90 11.16 -1.03
N ARG A 175 -8.49 11.55 -2.24
CA ARG A 175 -9.19 11.23 -3.49
C ARG A 175 -8.18 10.72 -4.50
N PRO A 176 -8.52 9.68 -5.30
CA PRO A 176 -7.61 9.17 -6.33
C PRO A 176 -7.20 10.26 -7.33
N THR A 177 -5.90 10.31 -7.62
CA THR A 177 -5.31 11.14 -8.66
C THR A 177 -4.68 10.27 -9.76
N THR A 178 -4.10 10.91 -10.77
CA THR A 178 -3.49 10.23 -11.93
C THR A 178 -2.02 10.59 -12.06
N HIS A 179 -1.24 9.87 -12.86
CA HIS A 179 0.16 10.26 -13.10
C HIS A 179 0.32 11.63 -13.78
N ASP A 180 -0.69 12.07 -14.57
CA ASP A 180 -0.67 13.35 -15.27
C ASP A 180 -0.99 14.54 -14.35
N ASP A 181 -1.88 14.33 -13.38
CA ASP A 181 -2.25 15.30 -12.35
C ASP A 181 -2.17 14.62 -10.97
N PRO A 182 -0.95 14.44 -10.41
CA PRO A 182 -0.72 13.53 -9.29
C PRO A 182 -1.03 14.13 -7.92
N THR A 183 -1.08 15.45 -7.81
CA THR A 183 -1.20 16.14 -6.53
C THR A 183 -2.34 17.16 -6.49
N PHE A 184 -2.84 17.42 -5.29
CA PHE A 184 -3.78 18.50 -5.03
C PHE A 184 -3.51 19.10 -3.66
N ARG A 185 -4.05 20.30 -3.41
CA ARG A 185 -3.90 20.97 -2.11
C ARG A 185 -5.05 20.64 -1.18
N VAL A 186 -4.71 20.44 0.09
CA VAL A 186 -5.65 20.39 1.22
C VAL A 186 -5.09 21.32 2.27
N HIS A 187 -5.83 22.39 2.59
CA HIS A 187 -5.31 23.52 3.37
C HIS A 187 -3.97 24.03 2.79
N GLU A 188 -2.92 24.05 3.60
CA GLU A 188 -1.58 24.44 3.16
C GLU A 188 -0.68 23.25 2.79
N SER A 189 -1.19 22.03 2.82
CA SER A 189 -0.46 20.79 2.50
C SER A 189 -0.70 20.34 1.06
N VAL A 190 0.17 19.46 0.57
CA VAL A 190 0.10 18.82 -0.75
C VAL A 190 -0.18 17.34 -0.56
N PHE A 191 -1.23 16.84 -1.19
CA PHE A 191 -1.60 15.43 -1.21
C PHE A 191 -1.14 14.79 -2.51
N TYR A 192 -0.54 13.61 -2.42
CA TYR A 192 -0.23 12.71 -3.53
C TYR A 192 -1.03 11.42 -3.32
N CYS A 193 -1.95 11.11 -4.23
CA CYS A 193 -2.91 10.03 -4.08
C CYS A 193 -3.07 9.22 -5.39
N VAL A 194 -1.96 8.98 -6.11
CA VAL A 194 -2.01 8.22 -7.36
C VAL A 194 -2.23 6.74 -7.04
N ALA A 195 -3.35 6.18 -7.51
CA ALA A 195 -3.75 4.79 -7.28
C ALA A 195 -2.69 3.78 -7.74
N ASN A 196 -2.40 3.75 -9.04
CA ASN A 196 -1.45 2.81 -9.60
C ASN A 196 0.00 3.34 -9.57
N MET A 197 0.57 3.57 -8.38
CA MET A 197 1.98 4.03 -8.25
C MET A 197 2.96 3.11 -8.99
N PRO A 198 2.90 1.76 -8.85
CA PRO A 198 3.84 0.86 -9.53
C PRO A 198 3.81 0.96 -11.07
N GLY A 199 2.71 1.46 -11.65
CA GLY A 199 2.56 1.69 -13.08
C GLY A 199 3.55 2.70 -13.66
N ALA A 200 4.12 3.60 -12.86
CA ALA A 200 5.11 4.56 -13.34
C ALA A 200 6.53 3.98 -13.50
N VAL A 201 6.79 2.77 -13.00
CA VAL A 201 8.10 2.09 -13.11
C VAL A 201 7.97 0.70 -13.75
N PRO A 202 7.38 0.58 -14.96
CA PRO A 202 6.98 -0.70 -15.55
C PRO A 202 8.16 -1.66 -15.78
N ASN A 203 9.36 -1.13 -16.03
CA ASN A 203 10.56 -1.96 -16.16
C ASN A 203 10.90 -2.72 -14.87
N THR A 204 10.56 -2.16 -13.70
CA THR A 204 10.76 -2.82 -12.41
C THR A 204 9.53 -3.59 -11.98
N SER A 205 8.35 -2.98 -12.02
CA SER A 205 7.11 -3.58 -11.51
C SER A 205 6.66 -4.79 -12.33
N THR A 206 6.86 -4.79 -13.65
CA THR A 206 6.54 -5.95 -14.49
C THR A 206 7.34 -7.16 -14.05
N HIS A 207 8.67 -7.03 -13.93
CA HIS A 207 9.52 -8.14 -13.49
C HIS A 207 9.19 -8.59 -12.07
N ALA A 208 8.97 -7.64 -11.14
CA ALA A 208 8.61 -7.96 -9.76
C ALA A 208 7.30 -8.78 -9.67
N LEU A 209 6.27 -8.38 -10.43
CA LEU A 209 4.99 -9.09 -10.48
C LEU A 209 5.13 -10.44 -11.19
N THR A 210 5.74 -10.48 -12.38
CA THR A 210 5.82 -11.72 -13.17
C THR A 210 6.65 -12.79 -12.50
N ASN A 211 7.68 -12.43 -11.74
CA ASN A 211 8.51 -13.40 -11.02
C ASN A 211 7.69 -14.21 -10.00
N VAL A 212 6.71 -13.59 -9.34
CA VAL A 212 5.86 -14.26 -8.36
C VAL A 212 4.62 -14.89 -8.98
N THR A 213 4.12 -14.39 -10.11
CA THR A 213 2.95 -14.99 -10.79
C THR A 213 3.32 -16.17 -11.69
N LEU A 214 4.55 -16.22 -12.22
CA LEU A 214 4.97 -17.24 -13.18
C LEU A 214 4.69 -18.69 -12.73
N PRO A 215 4.96 -19.12 -11.48
CA PRO A 215 4.63 -20.47 -11.04
C PRO A 215 3.14 -20.79 -11.18
N TYR A 216 2.26 -19.86 -10.80
CA TYR A 216 0.81 -20.02 -10.89
C TYR A 216 0.32 -20.03 -12.34
N VAL A 217 0.88 -19.17 -13.19
CA VAL A 217 0.57 -19.12 -14.62
C VAL A 217 0.95 -20.43 -15.31
N MET A 218 2.11 -21.00 -14.98
CA MET A 218 2.55 -22.29 -15.52
C MET A 218 1.64 -23.44 -15.09
N ALA A 219 1.22 -23.48 -13.82
CA ALA A 219 0.27 -24.47 -13.33
C ALA A 219 -1.09 -24.35 -14.04
N LEU A 220 -1.62 -23.13 -14.16
CA LEU A 220 -2.87 -22.85 -14.88
C LEU A 220 -2.81 -23.28 -16.35
N ALA A 221 -1.70 -23.01 -17.02
CA ALA A 221 -1.52 -23.35 -18.43
C ALA A 221 -1.39 -24.86 -18.67
N ASN A 222 -0.72 -25.60 -17.78
CA ASN A 222 -0.45 -27.02 -17.95
C ASN A 222 -1.57 -27.92 -17.42
N GLU A 223 -2.24 -27.51 -16.34
CA GLU A 223 -3.13 -28.38 -15.56
C GLU A 223 -4.58 -27.89 -15.53
N GLY A 224 -4.85 -26.71 -16.11
CA GLY A 224 -6.13 -26.03 -15.98
C GLY A 224 -6.38 -25.50 -14.57
N THR A 225 -7.52 -24.86 -14.34
CA THR A 225 -7.82 -24.23 -13.04
C THR A 225 -7.91 -25.23 -11.89
N ALA A 226 -8.62 -26.35 -12.08
CA ALA A 226 -8.78 -27.38 -11.05
C ALA A 226 -7.44 -28.01 -10.66
N GLY A 227 -6.62 -28.38 -11.64
CA GLY A 227 -5.28 -28.93 -11.40
C GLY A 227 -4.36 -27.92 -10.71
N ALA A 228 -4.33 -26.68 -11.19
CA ALA A 228 -3.50 -25.62 -10.59
C ALA A 228 -3.89 -25.32 -9.12
N VAL A 229 -5.18 -25.32 -8.80
CA VAL A 229 -5.66 -25.15 -7.41
C VAL A 229 -5.26 -26.34 -6.54
N ALA A 230 -5.30 -27.57 -7.07
CA ALA A 230 -4.82 -28.75 -6.36
C ALA A 230 -3.30 -28.72 -6.10
N ALA A 231 -2.52 -28.27 -7.08
CA ALA A 231 -1.07 -28.13 -6.97
C ALA A 231 -0.65 -26.96 -6.06
N HIS A 232 -1.41 -25.86 -6.07
CA HIS A 232 -1.16 -24.65 -5.32
C HIS A 232 -2.40 -24.24 -4.51
N PRO A 233 -2.58 -24.75 -3.28
CA PRO A 233 -3.76 -24.45 -2.46
C PRO A 233 -3.99 -22.96 -2.21
N ALA A 234 -2.92 -22.15 -2.20
CA ALA A 234 -3.02 -20.69 -2.08
C ALA A 234 -3.83 -20.04 -3.23
N LEU A 235 -3.80 -20.66 -4.42
CA LEU A 235 -4.55 -20.19 -5.59
C LEU A 235 -6.06 -20.34 -5.41
N ALA A 236 -6.52 -21.25 -4.53
CA ALA A 236 -7.94 -21.43 -4.23
C ALA A 236 -8.59 -20.13 -3.73
N HIS A 237 -7.90 -19.40 -2.85
CA HIS A 237 -8.34 -18.10 -2.35
C HIS A 237 -8.35 -17.02 -3.45
N GLY A 238 -7.57 -17.23 -4.52
CA GLY A 238 -7.56 -16.40 -5.71
C GLY A 238 -8.80 -16.54 -6.57
N VAL A 239 -9.53 -17.66 -6.52
CA VAL A 239 -10.66 -17.89 -7.40
C VAL A 239 -11.87 -17.10 -6.90
N ASN A 240 -12.38 -16.17 -7.71
CA ASN A 240 -13.49 -15.28 -7.31
C ASN A 240 -14.79 -15.63 -8.02
N VAL A 241 -14.72 -16.03 -9.30
CA VAL A 241 -15.89 -16.38 -10.11
C VAL A 241 -15.61 -17.65 -10.90
N VAL A 242 -16.57 -18.56 -10.97
CA VAL A 242 -16.53 -19.78 -11.81
C VAL A 242 -17.90 -19.94 -12.48
N ALA A 243 -17.94 -20.04 -13.81
CA ALA A 243 -19.17 -20.30 -14.58
C ALA A 243 -20.37 -19.39 -14.19
N GLY A 244 -20.09 -18.12 -13.89
CA GLY A 244 -21.10 -17.15 -13.49
C GLY A 244 -21.49 -17.18 -12.00
N GLN A 245 -20.84 -17.99 -11.18
CA GLN A 245 -21.07 -18.05 -9.74
C GLN A 245 -19.92 -17.41 -8.98
N VAL A 246 -20.23 -16.58 -7.99
CA VAL A 246 -19.24 -16.04 -7.06
C VAL A 246 -18.89 -17.13 -6.04
N VAL A 247 -17.59 -17.37 -5.84
CA VAL A 247 -17.12 -18.44 -4.94
C VAL A 247 -16.37 -17.92 -3.72
N LEU A 248 -15.81 -16.71 -3.81
CA LEU A 248 -15.12 -16.08 -2.69
C LEU A 248 -16.14 -15.41 -1.73
N PRO A 249 -16.26 -15.84 -0.47
CA PRO A 249 -17.25 -15.33 0.48
C PRO A 249 -17.17 -13.82 0.70
N GLU A 250 -15.98 -13.27 0.82
CA GLU A 250 -15.74 -11.85 1.10
C GLU A 250 -16.25 -10.96 -0.05
N VAL A 251 -16.08 -11.41 -1.30
CA VAL A 251 -16.61 -10.72 -2.48
C VAL A 251 -18.12 -10.82 -2.53
N ALA A 252 -18.68 -11.99 -2.21
CA ALA A 252 -20.12 -12.17 -2.17
C ALA A 252 -20.77 -11.26 -1.11
N GLU A 253 -20.21 -11.19 0.10
CA GLU A 253 -20.68 -10.31 1.17
C GLU A 253 -20.61 -8.83 0.75
N ALA A 254 -19.47 -8.39 0.22
CA ALA A 254 -19.27 -7.00 -0.22
C ALA A 254 -20.26 -6.55 -1.30
N HIS A 255 -20.79 -7.48 -2.09
CA HIS A 255 -21.75 -7.21 -3.17
C HIS A 255 -23.18 -7.69 -2.86
N GLY A 256 -23.48 -8.12 -1.64
CA GLY A 256 -24.83 -8.59 -1.25
C GLY A 256 -25.28 -9.85 -1.98
N MET A 257 -24.33 -10.71 -2.35
CA MET A 257 -24.53 -11.98 -3.06
C MET A 257 -24.28 -13.17 -2.12
N THR A 258 -24.58 -14.38 -2.58
CA THR A 258 -24.26 -15.63 -1.87
C THR A 258 -23.12 -16.34 -2.59
N ALA A 259 -22.06 -16.68 -1.85
CA ALA A 259 -20.96 -17.47 -2.37
C ALA A 259 -21.35 -18.95 -2.46
N VAL A 260 -20.91 -19.62 -3.52
CA VAL A 260 -21.01 -21.07 -3.69
C VAL A 260 -19.65 -21.70 -3.34
N PRO A 261 -19.61 -22.82 -2.59
CA PRO A 261 -18.35 -23.49 -2.28
C PRO A 261 -17.56 -23.83 -3.55
N LEU A 262 -16.28 -23.45 -3.60
CA LEU A 262 -15.43 -23.65 -4.77
C LEU A 262 -15.44 -25.10 -5.28
N GLN A 263 -15.47 -26.07 -4.36
CA GLN A 263 -15.45 -27.51 -4.67
C GLN A 263 -16.72 -27.99 -5.38
N GLU A 264 -17.83 -27.25 -5.29
CA GLU A 264 -19.08 -27.61 -5.97
C GLU A 264 -19.08 -27.22 -7.45
N VAL A 265 -18.22 -26.26 -7.83
CA VAL A 265 -18.24 -25.64 -9.17
C VAL A 265 -16.94 -25.81 -9.94
N LEU A 266 -15.83 -26.13 -9.27
CA LEU A 266 -14.55 -26.40 -9.87
C LEU A 266 -14.31 -27.92 -9.89
N HIS A 267 -14.49 -28.53 -11.07
CA HIS A 267 -14.29 -29.97 -11.33
C HIS A 267 -12.99 -30.25 -12.08
#